data_AF-A0A7C6W957-F1
#
_entry.id   AF-A0A7C6W957-F1
#
_cell.length_a   1.000
_cell.length_b   1.000
_cell.length_c   1.000
_cell.angle_alpha   90.00
_cell.angle_beta   90.00
_cell.angle_gamma   90.00
#
_symmetry.space_group_name_H-M   'P 1'
#
loop_
_entity.id
_entity.type
_entity.pdbx_description
1 polymer ?
#
loop_
_entity_poly.entity_id
_entity_poly.type
_entity_poly.pdbx_seq_one_letter_code
_entity_poly.pdbx_strand_id
1 'polypeptide(L)'
;MMRKCILKFLTITIVLFLAMGCNSIESDAKKAASLINKSIEQTHNLQLEEAEKNYLKAKEIINKYVEKNKTAEFYEHFASHRDKEKEQSAN
;
A
#
# COMPACT_ATOMS: atom_id res chain seq x y z
N MET A 1 36.50 28.66 -4.72
CA MET A 1 36.32 27.56 -3.76
C MET A 1 34.83 27.30 -3.43
N MET A 2 34.03 28.34 -3.16
CA MET A 2 32.59 28.22 -2.80
C MET A 2 31.66 27.55 -3.84
N ARG A 3 31.90 27.70 -5.16
CA ARG A 3 31.07 27.07 -6.21
C ARG A 3 31.14 25.54 -6.23
N LYS A 4 32.30 24.96 -5.87
CA LYS A 4 32.49 23.50 -5.78
C LYS A 4 31.80 22.91 -4.55
N CYS A 5 31.70 23.68 -3.45
CA CYS A 5 30.93 23.28 -2.27
C CYS A 5 29.42 23.28 -2.54
N ILE A 6 28.90 24.30 -3.22
CA ILE A 6 27.48 24.38 -3.59
C ILE A 6 27.07 23.21 -4.50
N LEU A 7 27.91 22.84 -5.48
CA LEU A 7 27.65 21.71 -6.37
C LEU A 7 27.69 20.35 -5.63
N LYS A 8 28.55 20.20 -4.62
CA LYS A 8 28.59 19.01 -3.74
C LYS A 8 27.36 18.93 -2.83
N PHE A 9 26.92 20.05 -2.26
CA PHE A 9 25.69 20.09 -1.47
C PHE A 9 24.46 19.78 -2.32
N LEU A 10 24.41 20.27 -3.57
CA LEU A 10 23.32 20.01 -4.52
C LEU A 10 23.24 18.52 -4.92
N THR A 11 24.39 17.87 -5.13
CA THR A 11 24.45 16.44 -5.46
C THR A 11 24.06 15.55 -4.27
N ILE A 12 24.44 15.92 -3.05
CA ILE A 12 24.04 15.21 -1.82
C ILE A 12 22.52 15.31 -1.58
N THR A 13 21.91 16.46 -1.85
CA THR A 13 20.45 16.64 -1.70
C THR A 13 19.64 15.84 -2.71
N ILE A 14 20.10 15.71 -3.96
CA ILE A 14 19.45 14.88 -4.98
C ILE A 14 19.46 13.40 -4.60
N VAL A 15 20.58 12.89 -4.05
CA VAL A 15 20.69 11.49 -3.61
C VAL A 15 19.79 11.22 -2.40
N LEU A 16 19.62 12.20 -1.51
CA LEU A 16 18.75 12.08 -0.32
C LEU A 16 17.25 12.00 -0.69
N PHE A 17 16.82 12.68 -1.76
CA PHE A 17 15.44 12.63 -2.24
C PHE A 17 15.07 11.30 -2.91
N LEU A 18 16.04 10.57 -3.48
CA LEU A 18 15.82 9.28 -4.12
C LEU A 18 15.66 8.12 -3.11
N ALA A 19 16.06 8.32 -1.85
CA ALA A 19 16.01 7.30 -0.80
C ALA A 19 14.66 7.20 -0.07
N MET A 20 13.69 8.08 -0.35
CA MET A 20 12.34 8.04 0.28
C MET A 20 11.35 7.12 -0.44
N GLY A 21 11.82 6.26 -1.34
CA GLY A 21 11.01 5.22 -1.98
C GLY A 21 10.76 4.04 -1.05
N CYS A 22 10.05 4.23 0.06
CA CYS A 22 9.29 3.11 0.63
C CYS A 22 8.38 2.57 -0.49
N ASN A 23 8.42 1.26 -0.75
CA ASN A 23 7.78 0.66 -1.92
C ASN A 23 6.26 0.94 -1.86
N SER A 24 5.78 1.91 -2.65
CA SER A 24 4.41 2.40 -2.57
C SER A 24 3.39 1.29 -2.84
N ILE A 25 3.81 0.27 -3.60
CA ILE A 25 3.06 -0.95 -3.88
C ILE A 25 2.79 -1.74 -2.61
N GLU A 26 3.81 -1.99 -1.77
CA GLU A 26 3.66 -2.78 -0.55
C GLU A 26 2.74 -2.07 0.46
N SER A 27 2.92 -0.76 0.63
CA SER A 27 2.07 0.05 1.53
C SER A 27 0.61 0.05 1.07
N ASP A 28 0.38 0.24 -0.23
CA ASP A 28 -0.97 0.21 -0.82
C ASP A 28 -1.57 -1.20 -0.75
N ALA A 29 -0.78 -2.25 -0.97
CA ALA A 29 -1.20 -3.64 -0.86
C ALA A 29 -1.62 -4.00 0.57
N LYS A 30 -0.84 -3.58 1.58
CA LYS A 30 -1.19 -3.71 3.00
C LYS A 30 -2.49 -2.98 3.32
N LYS A 31 -2.64 -1.75 2.84
CA LYS A 31 -3.85 -0.95 3.06
C LYS A 31 -5.09 -1.59 2.42
N ALA A 32 -4.97 -2.08 1.19
CA ALA A 32 -6.05 -2.78 0.51
C ALA A 32 -6.43 -4.08 1.23
N ALA A 33 -5.44 -4.85 1.70
CA ALA A 33 -5.68 -6.07 2.47
C ALA A 33 -6.46 -5.79 3.76
N SER A 34 -6.04 -4.78 4.53
CA SER A 34 -6.72 -4.37 5.76
C SER A 34 -8.17 -3.92 5.52
N LEU A 35 -8.41 -3.13 4.46
CA LEU A 35 -9.76 -2.72 4.08
C LEU A 35 -10.67 -3.91 3.69
N ILE A 36 -10.11 -4.90 2.99
CA ILE A 36 -10.85 -6.11 2.60
C ILE A 36 -11.18 -6.96 3.83
N ASN A 37 -10.22 -7.19 4.73
CA ASN A 37 -10.47 -7.94 5.96
C ASN A 37 -11.54 -7.24 6.82
N LYS A 38 -11.47 -5.91 6.95
CA LYS A 38 -12.49 -5.13 7.64
C LYS A 38 -13.86 -5.23 6.96
N SER A 39 -13.92 -5.19 5.64
CA SER A 39 -15.17 -5.38 4.89
C SER A 39 -15.80 -6.75 5.14
N ILE A 40 -14.98 -7.80 5.21
CA ILE A 40 -15.42 -9.16 5.53
C ILE A 40 -15.98 -9.21 6.96
N GLU A 41 -15.26 -8.68 7.94
CA GLU A 41 -15.72 -8.60 9.34
C GLU A 41 -17.07 -7.86 9.46
N GLN A 42 -17.19 -6.71 8.79
CA GLN A 42 -18.43 -5.94 8.76
C GLN A 42 -19.57 -6.70 8.09
N THR A 43 -19.28 -7.47 7.03
CA THR A 43 -20.28 -8.34 6.40
C THR A 43 -20.77 -9.41 7.38
N HIS A 44 -19.88 -10.02 8.17
CA HIS A 44 -20.26 -10.97 9.23
C HIS A 44 -21.15 -10.31 10.29
N ASN A 45 -20.90 -9.03 10.61
CA ASN A 45 -21.67 -8.26 11.58
C ASN A 45 -22.94 -7.61 10.98
N LEU A 46 -23.31 -7.93 9.73
CA LEU A 46 -24.44 -7.34 9.00
C LEU A 46 -24.35 -5.81 8.78
N GLN A 47 -23.15 -5.24 8.90
CA GLN A 47 -22.84 -3.83 8.65
C GLN A 47 -22.53 -3.62 7.15
N LEU A 48 -23.54 -3.87 6.30
CA LEU A 48 -23.34 -4.01 4.86
C LEU A 48 -22.90 -2.72 4.16
N GLU A 49 -23.40 -1.57 4.60
CA GLU A 49 -23.05 -0.27 4.00
C GLU A 49 -21.59 0.09 4.26
N GLU A 50 -21.10 -0.12 5.49
CA GLU A 50 -19.71 0.10 5.82
C GLU A 50 -18.79 -0.96 5.17
N ALA A 51 -19.26 -2.20 5.06
CA ALA A 51 -18.57 -3.26 4.36
C ALA A 51 -18.35 -2.89 2.88
N GLU A 52 -19.39 -2.44 2.20
CA GLU A 52 -19.32 -2.00 0.80
C GLU A 52 -18.37 -0.81 0.64
N LYS A 53 -18.46 0.19 1.52
CA LYS A 53 -17.58 1.36 1.49
C LYS A 53 -16.10 0.97 1.60
N ASN A 54 -15.77 0.03 2.49
CA ASN A 54 -14.38 -0.44 2.65
C ASN A 54 -13.93 -1.29 1.46
N TYR A 55 -14.81 -2.14 0.93
CA TYR A 55 -14.54 -2.92 -0.28
C TYR A 55 -14.24 -2.02 -1.49
N LEU A 56 -15.06 -0.99 -1.73
CA LEU A 56 -14.87 -0.06 -2.85
C LEU A 56 -13.54 0.71 -2.73
N LYS A 57 -13.19 1.17 -1.53
CA LYS A 57 -11.87 1.80 -1.29
C LYS A 57 -10.70 0.86 -1.58
N ALA A 58 -10.80 -0.41 -1.20
CA ALA A 58 -9.78 -1.39 -1.54
C ALA A 58 -9.67 -1.60 -3.06
N LYS A 59 -10.82 -1.69 -3.74
CA LYS A 59 -10.90 -1.83 -5.20
C LYS A 59 -10.27 -0.64 -5.93
N GLU A 60 -10.49 0.58 -5.46
CA GLU A 60 -9.82 1.78 -6.01
C GLU A 60 -8.30 1.69 -5.92
N ILE A 61 -7.76 1.17 -4.81
CA ILE A 61 -6.32 0.97 -4.66
C ILE A 61 -5.82 -0.09 -5.63
N ILE A 62 -6.49 -1.24 -5.71
CA ILE A 62 -6.13 -2.34 -6.61
C ILE A 62 -6.12 -1.88 -8.07
N ASN A 63 -7.14 -1.13 -8.51
CA ASN A 63 -7.26 -0.65 -9.88
C ASN A 63 -6.08 0.22 -10.33
N LYS A 64 -5.50 1.02 -9.42
CA LYS A 64 -4.28 1.82 -9.73
C LYS A 64 -3.11 0.98 -10.21
N TYR A 65 -3.04 -0.30 -9.80
CA TYR A 65 -1.95 -1.20 -10.17
C TYR A 65 -2.28 -2.10 -11.35
N VAL A 66 -3.58 -2.30 -11.64
CA VAL A 66 -4.05 -2.84 -12.93
C VAL A 66 -3.65 -1.90 -14.07
N GLU A 67 -3.95 -0.60 -13.94
CA GLU A 67 -3.63 0.41 -14.96
C GLU A 67 -2.13 0.57 -15.20
N LYS A 68 -1.30 0.30 -14.18
CA LYS A 68 0.17 0.42 -14.24
C LYS A 68 0.88 -0.85 -14.70
N ASN A 69 0.15 -1.91 -15.06
CA ASN A 69 0.72 -3.24 -15.35
C ASN A 69 1.61 -3.81 -14.22
N LYS A 70 1.31 -3.44 -12.97
CA LYS A 70 2.03 -3.91 -11.76
C LYS A 70 1.18 -4.83 -10.89
N THR A 71 0.16 -5.44 -11.48
CA THR A 71 -0.85 -6.26 -10.80
C THR A 71 -0.23 -7.44 -10.06
N ALA A 72 0.71 -8.16 -10.69
CA ALA A 72 1.35 -9.33 -10.10
C ALA A 72 2.14 -8.98 -8.82
N GLU A 73 3.01 -7.96 -8.90
CA GLU A 73 3.79 -7.45 -7.75
C GLU A 73 2.87 -6.97 -6.62
N PHE A 74 1.80 -6.25 -6.96
CA PHE A 74 0.81 -5.82 -5.97
C PHE A 74 0.15 -7.01 -5.26
N TYR A 75 -0.29 -8.02 -6.02
CA TYR A 75 -1.01 -9.16 -5.44
C TYR A 75 -0.13 -10.08 -4.59
N GLU A 76 1.17 -10.15 -4.87
CA GLU A 76 2.15 -10.84 -4.02
C GLU A 76 2.15 -10.26 -2.60
N HIS A 77 2.29 -8.94 -2.49
CA HIS A 77 2.24 -8.25 -1.19
C HIS A 77 0.84 -8.32 -0.56
N PHE A 78 -0.21 -8.15 -1.36
CA PHE A 78 -1.60 -8.13 -0.88
C PHE A 78 -1.99 -9.45 -0.23
N ALA A 79 -1.68 -10.58 -0.87
CA ALA A 79 -1.99 -11.91 -0.35
C ALA A 79 -1.28 -12.17 0.98
N SER A 80 0.02 -11.84 1.05
CA SER A 80 0.82 -11.97 2.28
C SER A 80 0.23 -11.20 3.45
N HIS A 81 -0.24 -9.96 3.24
CA HIS A 81 -0.85 -9.16 4.30
C HIS A 81 -2.25 -9.63 4.67
N ARG A 82 -3.09 -9.97 3.69
CA ARG A 82 -4.46 -10.44 3.92
C ARG A 82 -4.48 -11.70 4.78
N ASP A 83 -3.60 -12.65 4.49
CA ASP A 83 -3.59 -13.96 5.14
C ASP A 83 -2.97 -13.88 6.55
N LYS A 84 -1.94 -13.04 6.76
CA LYS A 84 -1.36 -12.80 8.10
C LYS A 84 -2.33 -12.17 9.10
N GLU A 85 -3.17 -11.23 8.67
CA GLU A 85 -4.17 -10.61 9.56
C GLU A 85 -5.24 -11.63 10.01
N LYS A 86 -5.53 -12.65 9.20
CA LYS A 86 -6.43 -13.75 9.59
C LYS A 86 -5.82 -14.64 10.66
N GLU A 87 -4.53 -14.92 10.58
CA GLU A 87 -3.83 -15.73 11.59
C GLU A 87 -3.74 -15.01 12.94
N GLN A 88 -3.63 -13.69 12.95
CA GLN A 88 -3.56 -12.89 14.17
C GLN A 88 -4.91 -12.67 14.86
N SER A 89 -6.02 -12.75 14.11
CA SER A 89 -7.39 -12.62 14.64
C SER A 89 -7.97 -13.95 15.14
N ALA A 90 -7.25 -15.06 14.95
CA ALA A 90 -7.65 -16.40 15.39
C ALA A 90 -6.97 -16.87 16.70
N ASN A 91 -6.05 -16.07 17.27
CA ASN A 91 -5.37 -16.30 18.56
C ASN A 91 -5.84 -15.28 19.60
#